data_AF-A0A1H8L9Z0-F1
#
_entry.id   AF-A0A1H8L9Z0-F1
#
_cell.length_a   1.000
_cell.length_b   1.000
_cell.length_c   1.000
_cell.angle_alpha   90.00
_cell.angle_beta   90.00
_cell.angle_gamma   90.00
#
_symmetry.space_group_name_H-M   'P 1'
#
loop_
_entity.id
_entity.type
_entity.pdbx_description
1 polymer ?
#
loop_
_entity_poly.entity_id
_entity_poly.type
_entity_poly.pdbx_seq_one_letter_code
_entity_poly.pdbx_strand_id
1 'polypeptide(L)'
;MTIRKMKRWVKIVFGLLFIFATVGVIGLIGLMIFLAFIDDQVITNAAIINRITLLLAGISLPGLIIQLLSLLTINEKKTFTLEKKCPHCKQLIELKLTED
;
A
#
# COMPACT_ATOMS: atom_id res chain seq x y z
N MET A 1 -24.66 3.80 -12.48
CA MET A 1 -24.00 2.84 -11.54
C MET A 1 -23.33 3.67 -10.44
N THR A 2 -23.75 3.56 -9.19
CA THR A 2 -23.37 4.51 -8.12
C THR A 2 -21.86 4.47 -7.82
N ILE A 3 -21.22 5.65 -7.74
CA ILE A 3 -19.78 5.87 -7.47
C ILE A 3 -19.26 5.04 -6.28
N ARG A 4 -20.11 4.79 -5.26
CA ARG A 4 -19.79 3.95 -4.10
C ARG A 4 -19.58 2.47 -4.46
N LYS A 5 -20.34 1.92 -5.41
CA LYS A 5 -20.16 0.53 -5.89
C LYS A 5 -18.85 0.41 -6.69
N MET A 6 -18.53 1.40 -7.51
CA MET A 6 -17.28 1.43 -8.29
C MET A 6 -16.04 1.44 -7.39
N LYS A 7 -16.03 2.23 -6.31
CA LYS A 7 -14.91 2.28 -5.35
C LYS A 7 -14.68 0.94 -4.62
N ARG A 8 -15.77 0.21 -4.30
CA ARG A 8 -15.67 -1.13 -3.69
C ARG A 8 -15.06 -2.15 -4.65
N TRP A 9 -15.50 -2.15 -5.91
CA TRP A 9 -14.97 -3.04 -6.94
C TRP A 9 -13.50 -2.76 -7.23
N VAL A 10 -13.10 -1.49 -7.36
CA VAL A 10 -11.70 -1.11 -7.53
C VAL A 10 -10.83 -1.62 -6.38
N LYS A 11 -11.31 -1.51 -5.13
CA LYS A 11 -10.57 -2.00 -3.95
C LYS A 11 -10.40 -3.53 -3.95
N ILE A 12 -11.43 -4.26 -4.37
CA ILE A 12 -11.38 -5.73 -4.49
C ILE A 12 -10.43 -6.15 -5.61
N VAL A 13 -10.53 -5.52 -6.79
CA VAL A 13 -9.66 -5.80 -7.94
C VAL A 13 -8.21 -5.51 -7.60
N PHE A 14 -7.91 -4.37 -6.94
CA PHE A 14 -6.56 -4.05 -6.48
C PHE A 14 -6.01 -5.07 -5.47
N GLY A 15 -6.85 -5.49 -4.51
CA GLY A 15 -6.45 -6.52 -3.55
C GLY A 15 -6.13 -7.86 -4.23
N LEU A 16 -6.95 -8.26 -5.21
CA LEU A 16 -6.71 -9.49 -5.98
C LEU A 16 -5.44 -9.39 -6.82
N LEU A 17 -5.24 -8.26 -7.51
CA LEU A 17 -4.03 -7.96 -8.28
C LEU A 17 -2.77 -8.01 -7.41
N PHE A 18 -2.84 -7.48 -6.19
CA PHE A 18 -1.74 -7.52 -5.23
C PHE A 18 -1.36 -8.95 -4.82
N ILE A 19 -2.36 -9.80 -4.56
CA ILE A 19 -2.14 -11.20 -4.22
C ILE A 19 -1.47 -11.92 -5.40
N PHE A 20 -2.00 -11.77 -6.62
CA PHE A 20 -1.40 -12.37 -7.81
C PHE A 20 0.02 -11.85 -8.09
N ALA A 21 0.26 -10.55 -7.92
CA ALA A 21 1.60 -9.97 -8.07
C ALA A 21 2.57 -10.56 -7.05
N THR A 22 2.15 -10.72 -5.80
CA THR A 22 3.00 -11.28 -4.73
C THR A 22 3.34 -12.74 -4.99
N VAL A 23 2.35 -13.56 -5.32
CA VAL A 23 2.56 -14.98 -5.70
C VAL A 23 3.44 -15.08 -6.94
N GLY A 24 3.22 -14.20 -7.92
CA GLY A 24 4.03 -14.12 -9.14
C GLY A 24 5.50 -13.81 -8.85
N VAL A 25 5.78 -12.83 -7.98
CA VAL A 25 7.15 -12.48 -7.57
C VAL A 25 7.82 -13.65 -6.84
N ILE A 26 7.13 -14.28 -5.88
CA ILE A 26 7.67 -15.44 -5.15
C ILE A 26 7.99 -16.58 -6.12
N GLY A 27 7.08 -16.87 -7.06
CA GLY A 27 7.30 -17.89 -8.09
C GLY A 27 8.47 -17.55 -9.02
N LEU A 28 8.61 -16.29 -9.41
CA LEU A 28 9.70 -15.82 -10.27
C LEU A 28 11.06 -15.94 -9.57
N ILE A 29 11.13 -15.58 -8.28
CA ILE A 29 12.33 -15.78 -7.46
C ILE A 29 12.67 -17.27 -7.33
N GLY A 30 11.67 -18.12 -7.05
CA GLY A 30 11.87 -19.57 -6.97
C GLY A 30 12.39 -20.17 -8.28
N LEU A 31 11.84 -19.73 -9.41
CA LEU A 31 12.28 -20.15 -10.74
C LEU A 31 13.70 -19.65 -11.06
N MET A 32 14.06 -18.44 -10.67
CA MET A 32 15.42 -17.89 -10.79
C MET A 32 16.43 -18.72 -10.01
N ILE A 33 16.10 -19.07 -8.76
CA ILE A 33 16.94 -19.93 -7.93
C ILE A 33 17.09 -21.31 -8.57
N PHE A 34 16.02 -21.87 -9.14
CA PHE A 34 16.08 -23.16 -9.81
C PHE A 34 16.94 -23.13 -11.09
N LEU A 35 16.80 -22.09 -11.92
CA LEU A 35 17.64 -21.89 -13.10
C LEU A 35 19.10 -21.68 -12.74
N ALA A 36 19.38 -20.95 -11.67
CA ALA A 36 20.71 -20.76 -11.11
C ALA A 36 21.39 -22.08 -10.72
N PHE A 37 20.64 -23.10 -10.26
CA PHE A 37 21.20 -24.42 -9.96
C PHE A 37 21.51 -25.26 -11.21
N ILE A 38 20.91 -24.93 -12.37
CA ILE A 38 21.10 -25.67 -13.62
C ILE A 38 22.21 -25.05 -14.47
N ASP A 39 22.33 -23.72 -14.46
CA ASP A 39 23.30 -22.99 -15.27
C ASP A 39 23.77 -21.70 -14.56
N ASP A 40 25.04 -21.70 -14.13
CA ASP A 40 25.70 -20.55 -13.49
C ASP A 40 25.75 -19.30 -14.38
N GLN A 41 25.55 -19.45 -15.70
CA GLN A 41 25.54 -18.33 -16.65
C GLN A 41 24.30 -17.43 -16.50
N VAL A 42 23.22 -17.92 -15.89
CA VAL A 42 21.97 -17.15 -15.75
C VAL A 42 22.11 -16.05 -14.69
N ILE A 43 22.86 -16.30 -13.62
CA ILE A 43 23.13 -15.31 -12.56
C ILE A 43 24.23 -14.33 -13.00
N THR A 44 25.23 -14.80 -13.76
CA THR A 44 26.35 -13.96 -14.17
C THR A 44 26.01 -13.01 -15.32
N ASN A 45 24.90 -13.24 -16.02
CA ASN A 45 24.43 -12.35 -17.07
C ASN A 45 23.78 -11.07 -16.49
N ALA A 46 24.58 -10.01 -16.42
CA ALA A 46 24.17 -8.69 -15.92
C ALA A 46 22.94 -8.12 -16.64
N ALA A 47 22.71 -8.45 -17.91
CA ALA A 47 21.53 -7.97 -18.65
C ALA A 47 20.23 -8.62 -18.14
N ILE A 48 20.29 -9.89 -17.75
CA ILE A 48 19.14 -10.63 -17.20
C ILE A 48 18.85 -10.11 -15.78
N ILE A 49 19.87 -10.02 -14.94
CA ILE A 49 19.74 -9.50 -13.57
C ILE A 49 19.20 -8.06 -13.55
N ASN A 50 19.69 -7.17 -14.40
CA ASN A 50 19.19 -5.80 -14.44
C ASN A 50 17.70 -5.73 -14.80
N ARG A 51 17.22 -6.54 -15.75
CA ARG A 51 15.80 -6.57 -16.13
C ARG A 51 14.91 -7.08 -15.00
N ILE A 52 15.35 -8.12 -14.30
CA ILE A 52 14.63 -8.69 -13.15
C ILE A 52 14.58 -7.68 -12.02
N THR A 53 15.69 -7.02 -11.73
CA THR A 53 15.79 -5.98 -10.70
C THR A 53 14.86 -4.81 -11.02
N LEU A 54 14.78 -4.39 -12.29
CA LEU A 54 13.87 -3.34 -12.73
C LEU A 54 12.39 -3.74 -12.57
N LEU A 55 12.05 -4.99 -12.88
CA LEU A 55 10.70 -5.53 -12.67
C LEU A 55 10.33 -5.59 -11.19
N LEU A 56 11.25 -6.05 -10.34
CA LEU A 56 11.07 -6.06 -8.88
C LEU A 56 10.90 -4.66 -8.30
N ALA A 57 11.70 -3.69 -8.77
CA ALA A 57 11.54 -2.29 -8.40
C ALA A 57 10.16 -1.73 -8.83
N GLY A 58 9.72 -2.07 -10.05
CA GLY A 58 8.40 -1.70 -10.56
C GLY A 58 7.24 -2.25 -9.73
N ILE A 59 7.32 -3.51 -9.30
CA ILE A 59 6.26 -4.17 -8.52
C ILE A 59 6.24 -3.69 -7.06
N SER A 60 7.37 -3.24 -6.51
CA SER A 60 7.47 -2.75 -5.12
C SER A 60 7.06 -1.28 -4.94
N LEU A 61 7.15 -0.46 -6.00
CA LEU A 61 6.75 0.95 -6.03
C LEU A 61 5.35 1.28 -5.47
N PRO A 62 4.28 0.53 -5.82
CA PRO A 62 2.94 0.80 -5.29
C PRO A 62 2.86 0.69 -3.76
N GLY A 63 3.57 -0.28 -3.18
CA GLY A 63 3.64 -0.46 -1.73
C GLY A 63 4.37 0.72 -1.06
N LEU A 64 5.48 1.16 -1.65
CA LEU A 64 6.22 2.33 -1.18
C LEU A 64 5.37 3.61 -1.21
N ILE A 65 4.59 3.83 -2.27
CA ILE A 65 3.70 5.01 -2.39
C ILE A 65 2.65 5.01 -1.27
N ILE A 66 2.03 3.87 -0.97
CA ILE A 66 1.05 3.75 0.13
C ILE A 66 1.73 4.07 1.46
N GLN A 67 2.96 3.60 1.66
CA GLN A 67 3.72 3.83 2.88
C GLN A 67 4.12 5.31 3.04
N LEU A 68 4.56 5.97 1.96
CA LEU A 68 4.82 7.40 1.93
C LEU A 68 3.55 8.22 2.20
N LEU A 69 2.42 7.88 1.58
CA LEU A 69 1.14 8.53 1.86
C LEU A 69 0.71 8.35 3.32
N SER A 70 0.89 7.16 3.88
CA SER A 70 0.62 6.90 5.29
C SER A 70 1.47 7.79 6.20
N LEU A 71 2.77 7.95 5.91
CA LEU A 71 3.67 8.83 6.65
C LEU A 71 3.29 10.31 6.52
N LEU A 72 2.84 10.73 5.33
CA LEU A 72 2.40 12.10 5.09
C LEU A 72 1.08 12.42 5.81
N THR A 73 0.12 11.48 5.79
CA THR A 73 -1.18 11.59 6.49
C THR A 73 -1.07 11.41 8.01
N ILE A 74 -0.01 10.78 8.52
CA ILE A 74 0.30 10.78 9.96
C ILE A 74 0.57 12.21 10.46
N ASN A 75 1.06 13.08 9.59
CA ASN A 75 1.34 14.48 9.92
C ASN A 75 0.10 15.40 9.78
N GLU A 76 -1.05 14.87 9.34
CA GLU A 76 -2.31 15.60 9.44
C GLU A 76 -2.75 15.60 10.90
N LYS A 77 -2.62 16.76 11.56
CA LYS A 77 -3.13 17.00 12.92
C LYS A 77 -4.58 16.52 13.01
N LYS A 78 -4.82 15.48 13.80
CA LYS A 78 -6.17 14.95 13.98
C LYS A 78 -7.00 16.01 14.70
N THR A 79 -8.10 16.41 14.07
CA THR A 79 -9.09 17.30 14.68
C THR A 79 -10.10 16.46 15.44
N PHE A 80 -10.13 16.56 16.76
CA PHE A 80 -11.11 15.89 17.60
C PHE A 80 -12.27 16.84 17.90
N THR A 81 -13.50 16.40 17.63
CA THR A 81 -14.72 17.09 18.07
C THR A 81 -15.21 16.44 19.35
N LEU A 82 -15.10 17.16 20.47
CA LEU A 82 -15.70 16.75 21.73
C LEU A 82 -17.07 17.42 21.88
N GLU A 83 -18.11 16.62 22.08
CA GLU A 83 -19.44 17.08 22.41
C GLU A 83 -19.69 16.94 23.91
N LYS A 84 -19.96 18.05 24.60
CA LYS A 84 -20.36 18.02 26.02
C LYS A 84 -21.64 18.81 26.21
N LYS A 85 -22.59 18.20 26.93
CA LYS A 85 -23.81 18.90 27.37
C LYS A 85 -23.49 19.78 28.58
N CYS A 86 -23.85 21.07 28.48
CA CYS A 86 -23.82 22.01 29.58
C CYS A 86 -24.71 21.49 30.73
N PRO A 87 -24.17 21.25 31.94
CA PRO A 87 -24.96 20.68 33.04
C PRO A 87 -26.09 21.62 33.50
N HIS A 88 -25.94 22.93 33.29
CA HIS A 88 -26.92 23.92 33.74
C HIS A 88 -27.97 24.25 32.68
N CYS A 89 -27.54 24.36 31.42
CA CYS A 89 -28.34 24.87 30.30
C CYS A 89 -28.74 23.78 29.29
N LYS A 90 -28.28 22.53 29.46
CA LYS A 90 -28.50 21.37 28.58
C LYS A 90 -28.12 21.55 27.10
N GLN A 91 -27.55 22.71 26.75
CA GLN A 91 -27.07 23.02 25.42
C GLN A 91 -25.83 22.17 25.08
N LEU A 92 -25.79 21.66 23.85
CA LEU A 92 -24.65 20.94 23.30
C LEU A 92 -23.56 21.94 22.93
N ILE A 93 -22.38 21.75 23.51
CA ILE A 93 -21.19 22.54 23.21
C ILE A 93 -20.24 21.62 22.43
N GLU A 94 -19.90 22.01 21.22
CA GLU A 94 -18.92 21.35 20.36
C GLU A 94 -17.56 22.04 20.53
N LEU A 95 -16.57 21.30 21.01
CA LEU A 95 -15.19 21.76 21.15
C LEU A 95 -14.32 21.07 20.10
N LYS A 96 -13.72 21.85 19.19
CA LYS A 96 -12.76 21.36 18.21
C LYS A 96 -11.35 21.50 18.79
N LEU A 97 -10.71 20.37 19.09
CA LEU A 97 -9.32 20.30 19.55
C LEU A 97 -8.44 19.84 18.38
N THR A 98 -7.37 20.55 18.13
CA THR A 98 -6.27 20.15 17.25
C THR A 98 -5.09 19.72 18.13
N GLU A 99 -4.56 18.51 17.91
CA GLU A 99 -3.29 18.09 18.54
C GLU A 99 -2.14 18.99 18.05
N ASP A 100 -1.30 19.46 18.97
CA ASP A 100 -0.12 20.27 18.66
C ASP A 100 1.05 19.46 18.10
#